data_AF-A0A7Y6GJ54-F1
#
_entry.id   AF-A0A7Y6GJ54-F1
#
_cell.length_a   1.000
_cell.length_b   1.000
_cell.length_c   1.000
_cell.angle_alpha   90.00
_cell.angle_beta   90.00
_cell.angle_gamma   90.00
#
_symmetry.space_group_name_H-M   'P 1'
#
loop_
_entity.id
_entity.type
_entity.pdbx_description
1 polymer ?
#
loop_
_entity_poly.entity_id
_entity_poly.type
_entity_poly.pdbx_seq_one_letter_code
_entity_poly.pdbx_strand_id
1 'polypeptide(L)'
;MAATPAPPQAPPKPTWDPRRPQPNLPWLRPTIRIRLTLLYGGMFLIAGILLLSIIYLLAAQAISTGNQPPFKIVNLGVSDEIKVASADCPAVNQANATSLTLTQFNTAISACIDHQRQVALDNLLSRSLLALLGLAVIAFAFGYAMAGRVLSPLGRITRTARAVAGSDLSRRIELDGPDDELKELADTF
;
A
#
# COMPACT_ATOMS: atom_id res chain seq x y z
N MET A 1 -41.32 85.17 -30.78
CA MET A 1 -41.04 84.18 -29.72
C MET A 1 -41.04 82.81 -30.38
N ALA A 2 -39.86 82.23 -30.62
CA ALA A 2 -39.74 80.92 -31.27
C ALA A 2 -39.95 79.82 -30.21
N ALA A 3 -40.88 78.90 -30.44
CA ALA A 3 -41.17 77.80 -29.53
C ALA A 3 -40.05 76.75 -29.61
N THR A 4 -39.46 76.43 -28.47
CA THR A 4 -38.45 75.38 -28.32
C THR A 4 -39.07 74.01 -28.62
N PRO A 5 -38.48 73.18 -29.50
CA PRO A 5 -39.01 71.85 -29.77
C PRO A 5 -38.82 70.94 -28.55
N ALA A 6 -39.81 70.09 -28.29
CA ALA A 6 -39.80 69.16 -27.16
C ALA A 6 -38.67 68.11 -27.30
N PRO A 7 -38.06 67.67 -26.19
CA PRO A 7 -36.98 66.68 -26.23
C PRO A 7 -37.47 65.33 -26.78
N PRO A 8 -36.59 64.58 -27.48
CA PRO A 8 -36.92 63.26 -28.01
C PRO A 8 -37.27 62.30 -26.87
N GLN A 9 -38.37 61.56 -27.05
CA GLN A 9 -38.84 60.59 -26.07
C GLN A 9 -37.86 59.41 -25.99
N ALA A 10 -37.54 58.98 -24.76
CA ALA A 10 -36.68 57.84 -24.53
C ALA A 10 -37.33 56.55 -25.08
N PRO A 11 -36.55 55.66 -25.74
CA PRO A 11 -37.07 54.41 -26.28
C PRO A 11 -37.66 53.52 -25.18
N PRO A 12 -38.68 52.70 -25.52
CA PRO A 12 -39.34 51.84 -24.55
C PRO A 12 -38.37 50.80 -23.97
N LYS A 13 -38.48 50.54 -22.67
CA LYS A 13 -37.66 49.57 -21.96
C LYS A 13 -37.85 48.18 -22.60
N PRO A 14 -36.77 47.46 -22.96
CA PRO A 14 -36.88 46.13 -23.53
C PRO A 14 -37.60 45.17 -22.56
N THR A 15 -38.48 44.32 -23.11
CA THR A 15 -39.34 43.40 -22.36
C THR A 15 -38.65 42.08 -22.00
N TRP A 16 -37.43 41.84 -22.48
CA TRP A 16 -36.65 40.71 -22.03
C TRP A 16 -36.00 41.04 -20.68
N ASP A 17 -36.29 40.23 -19.68
CA ASP A 17 -35.52 40.22 -18.44
C ASP A 17 -34.19 39.53 -18.76
N PRO A 18 -33.01 40.19 -18.60
CA PRO A 18 -31.74 39.50 -18.75
C PRO A 18 -31.71 38.39 -17.70
N ARG A 19 -31.87 37.14 -18.15
CA ARG A 19 -31.80 35.95 -17.29
C ARG A 19 -30.58 36.12 -16.39
N ARG A 20 -30.81 36.24 -15.08
CA ARG A 20 -29.72 36.24 -14.10
C ARG A 20 -28.91 34.96 -14.37
N PRO A 21 -27.59 35.04 -14.56
CA PRO A 21 -26.76 33.85 -14.64
C PRO A 21 -27.10 32.99 -13.43
N GLN A 22 -27.57 31.76 -13.67
CA GLN A 22 -27.71 30.81 -12.58
C GLN A 22 -26.30 30.67 -11.96
N PRO A 23 -26.15 30.82 -10.63
CA PRO A 23 -24.91 30.44 -9.99
C PRO A 23 -24.85 28.91 -10.10
N ASN A 24 -24.17 28.45 -11.14
CA ASN A 24 -23.80 27.05 -11.32
C ASN A 24 -22.94 26.71 -10.10
N LEU A 25 -23.51 26.11 -9.05
CA LEU A 25 -22.79 25.81 -7.82
C LEU A 25 -21.82 24.65 -8.13
N PRO A 26 -20.52 24.90 -8.37
CA PRO A 26 -19.64 23.93 -9.01
C PRO A 26 -18.85 23.21 -7.92
N TRP A 27 -19.52 22.65 -6.92
CA TRP A 27 -18.79 22.28 -5.69
C TRP A 27 -18.09 20.92 -5.76
N LEU A 28 -18.46 20.03 -6.69
CA LEU A 28 -17.78 18.73 -6.85
C LEU A 28 -17.66 18.30 -8.33
N ARG A 29 -17.19 19.18 -9.22
CA ARG A 29 -16.58 18.67 -10.45
C ARG A 29 -15.25 18.02 -10.06
N PRO A 30 -15.03 16.71 -10.27
CA PRO A 30 -13.78 16.05 -9.88
C PRO A 30 -12.66 16.66 -10.74
N THR A 31 -11.91 17.60 -10.16
CA THR A 31 -10.73 18.16 -10.80
C THR A 31 -9.79 17.01 -11.16
N ILE A 32 -9.09 17.14 -12.29
CA ILE A 32 -8.15 16.11 -12.78
C ILE A 32 -7.17 15.72 -11.67
N ARG A 33 -6.80 16.69 -10.83
CA ARG A 33 -5.96 16.51 -9.65
C ARG A 33 -6.54 15.51 -8.65
N ILE A 34 -7.83 15.61 -8.31
CA ILE A 34 -8.49 14.68 -7.38
C ILE A 34 -8.54 13.25 -7.95
N ARG A 35 -8.82 13.08 -9.25
CA ARG A 35 -8.80 11.76 -9.89
C ARG A 35 -7.41 11.13 -9.85
N LEU A 36 -6.38 11.93 -10.10
CA LEU A 36 -4.99 11.47 -10.02
C LEU A 36 -4.63 11.13 -8.57
N THR A 37 -4.91 11.99 -7.59
CA THR A 37 -4.58 11.70 -6.19
C THR A 37 -5.31 10.48 -5.65
N LEU A 38 -6.57 10.26 -6.06
CA LEU A 38 -7.34 9.11 -5.61
C LEU A 38 -6.83 7.80 -6.25
N LEU A 39 -6.46 7.82 -7.53
CA LEU A 39 -5.83 6.67 -8.19
C LEU A 39 -4.45 6.35 -7.60
N TYR A 40 -3.58 7.37 -7.46
CA TYR A 40 -2.22 7.17 -6.94
C TYR A 40 -2.23 6.86 -5.45
N GLY A 41 -3.02 7.60 -4.68
CA GLY A 41 -3.20 7.39 -3.24
C GLY A 41 -3.78 6.02 -2.94
N GLY A 42 -4.79 5.58 -3.68
CA GLY A 42 -5.37 4.24 -3.53
C GLY A 42 -4.36 3.12 -3.78
N MET A 43 -3.56 3.24 -4.85
CA MET A 43 -2.49 2.28 -5.14
C MET A 43 -1.42 2.24 -4.05
N PHE A 44 -1.00 3.41 -3.54
CA PHE A 44 -0.03 3.50 -2.45
C PHE A 44 -0.56 2.88 -1.16
N LEU A 45 -1.84 3.12 -0.84
CA LEU A 45 -2.51 2.60 0.34
C LEU A 45 -2.60 1.06 0.28
N ILE A 46 -3.01 0.51 -0.88
CA ILE A 46 -3.04 -0.94 -1.11
C ILE A 46 -1.64 -1.55 -0.95
N ALA A 47 -0.61 -0.94 -1.54
CA ALA A 47 0.77 -1.40 -1.40
C ALA A 47 1.23 -1.39 0.06
N GLY A 48 0.91 -0.32 0.81
CA GLY A 48 1.23 -0.18 2.23
C GLY A 48 0.52 -1.23 3.10
N ILE A 49 -0.77 -1.48 2.88
CA ILE A 49 -1.53 -2.52 3.60
C ILE A 49 -0.94 -3.90 3.32
N LEU A 50 -0.65 -4.22 2.06
CA LEU A 50 -0.03 -5.50 1.68
C LEU A 50 1.32 -5.68 2.38
N LEU A 51 2.17 -4.66 2.34
CA LEU A 51 3.48 -4.67 2.99
C LEU A 51 3.35 -4.91 4.51
N LEU A 52 2.50 -4.16 5.19
CA LEU A 52 2.25 -4.31 6.62
C LEU A 52 1.69 -5.68 6.99
N SER A 53 0.74 -6.20 6.20
CA SER A 53 0.14 -7.52 6.43
C SER A 53 1.18 -8.63 6.33
N ILE A 54 2.07 -8.57 5.34
CA ILE A 54 3.16 -9.54 5.18
C ILE A 54 4.12 -9.47 6.37
N ILE A 55 4.59 -8.28 6.73
CA ILE A 55 5.50 -8.10 7.87
C ILE A 55 4.86 -8.64 9.16
N TYR A 56 3.58 -8.37 9.40
CA TYR A 56 2.85 -8.87 10.57
C TYR A 56 2.77 -10.40 10.59
N LEU A 57 2.42 -11.04 9.48
CA LEU A 57 2.32 -12.51 9.40
C LEU A 57 3.67 -13.19 9.66
N LEU A 58 4.75 -12.63 9.12
CA LEU A 58 6.11 -13.10 9.36
C LEU A 58 6.49 -12.99 10.84
N ALA A 59 6.20 -11.85 11.47
CA ALA A 59 6.45 -11.64 12.89
C ALA A 59 5.62 -12.60 13.77
N ALA A 60 4.34 -12.78 13.45
CA ALA A 60 3.45 -13.70 14.16
C ALA A 60 3.96 -15.15 14.10
N GLN A 61 4.45 -15.60 12.95
CA GLN A 61 5.02 -16.94 12.80
C GLN A 61 6.33 -17.11 13.59
N ALA A 62 7.18 -16.09 13.62
CA ALA A 62 8.43 -16.11 14.40
C ALA A 62 8.13 -16.26 15.90
N ILE A 63 7.17 -15.48 16.41
CA ILE A 63 6.78 -15.52 17.84
C ILE A 63 6.08 -16.85 18.17
N SER A 64 5.15 -17.33 17.33
CA SER A 64 4.44 -18.59 17.55
C SER A 64 5.35 -19.81 17.66
N THR A 65 6.47 -19.83 16.93
CA THR A 65 7.40 -20.96 16.93
C THR A 65 8.34 -20.89 18.15
N GLY A 66 8.71 -19.68 18.59
CA GLY A 66 9.67 -19.48 19.69
C GLY A 66 9.07 -19.54 21.11
N ASN A 67 7.74 -19.52 21.26
CA ASN A 67 7.08 -19.38 22.57
C ASN A 67 6.65 -20.70 23.23
N GLN A 68 7.04 -21.86 22.68
CA GLN A 68 6.80 -23.15 23.32
C GLN A 68 7.91 -23.40 24.34
N PRO A 69 7.61 -23.63 25.64
CA PRO A 69 8.63 -23.86 26.64
C PRO A 69 9.40 -25.16 26.31
N PRO A 70 10.74 -25.10 26.15
CA PRO A 70 11.55 -26.24 25.70
C PRO A 70 11.64 -27.39 26.71
N PHE A 71 11.07 -27.22 27.91
CA PHE A 71 11.11 -28.18 29.00
C PHE A 71 9.73 -28.33 29.63
N LYS A 72 9.35 -29.56 29.94
CA LYS A 72 8.20 -29.88 30.79
C LYS A 72 8.70 -30.58 32.04
N ILE A 73 8.29 -30.08 33.20
CA ILE A 73 8.59 -30.72 34.48
C ILE A 73 7.58 -31.84 34.66
N VAL A 74 8.05 -33.09 34.66
CA VAL A 74 7.17 -34.28 34.65
C VAL A 74 6.86 -34.75 36.08
N ASN A 75 7.76 -34.51 37.03
CA ASN A 75 7.54 -34.82 38.45
C ASN A 75 8.44 -33.97 39.38
N LEU A 76 7.88 -33.50 40.49
CA LEU A 76 8.58 -32.92 41.65
C LEU A 76 8.20 -33.75 42.87
N GLY A 77 8.76 -34.97 42.96
CA GLY A 77 8.58 -35.83 44.12
C GLY A 77 9.44 -35.37 45.27
N VAL A 78 8.95 -35.48 46.51
CA VAL A 78 9.62 -35.15 47.80
C VAL A 78 10.83 -36.08 48.10
N SER A 79 11.32 -36.80 47.08
CA SER A 79 12.40 -37.78 47.13
C SER A 79 13.44 -37.47 46.06
N ASP A 80 14.05 -36.28 46.14
CA ASP A 80 15.32 -35.84 45.49
C ASP A 80 15.55 -36.12 43.97
N GLU A 81 14.57 -36.65 43.24
CA GLU A 81 14.69 -37.05 41.84
C GLU A 81 13.90 -36.09 40.94
N ILE A 82 14.56 -35.03 40.47
CA ILE A 82 13.98 -34.09 39.52
C ILE A 82 14.00 -34.73 38.12
N LYS A 83 12.83 -35.06 37.58
CA LYS A 83 12.68 -35.60 36.21
C LYS A 83 12.27 -34.48 35.26
N VAL A 84 13.20 -34.08 34.39
CA VAL A 84 12.98 -33.05 33.37
C VAL A 84 12.88 -33.71 32.01
N ALA A 85 11.73 -33.59 31.33
CA ALA A 85 11.59 -34.08 29.97
C ALA A 85 11.61 -32.92 28.98
N SER A 86 12.29 -33.12 27.85
CA SER A 86 12.30 -32.19 26.73
C SER A 86 12.07 -32.94 25.43
N ALA A 87 11.16 -32.44 24.60
CA ALA A 87 10.95 -32.99 23.26
C ALA A 87 12.11 -32.66 22.32
N ASP A 88 12.74 -31.50 22.54
CA ASP A 88 13.80 -30.98 21.67
C ASP A 88 15.20 -31.41 22.13
N CYS A 89 15.35 -31.84 23.40
CA CYS A 89 16.62 -32.26 24.00
C CYS A 89 16.59 -33.74 24.42
N PRO A 90 16.82 -34.70 23.51
CA PRO A 90 16.86 -36.12 23.87
C PRO A 90 18.01 -36.47 24.83
N ALA A 91 19.07 -35.66 24.87
CA ALA A 91 20.19 -35.83 25.81
C ALA A 91 19.76 -35.63 27.28
N VAL A 92 18.79 -34.74 27.54
CA VAL A 92 18.25 -34.50 28.90
C VAL A 92 17.36 -35.68 29.32
N ASN A 93 16.63 -36.29 28.39
CA ASN A 93 15.81 -37.47 28.68
C ASN A 93 16.67 -38.70 29.01
N GLN A 94 17.82 -38.84 28.35
CA GLN A 94 18.79 -39.91 28.64
C GLN A 94 19.46 -39.71 30.01
N ALA A 95 19.73 -38.46 30.39
CA ALA A 95 20.28 -38.12 31.69
C ALA A 95 19.37 -38.61 32.83
N ASN A 96 18.04 -38.58 32.68
CA ASN A 96 17.10 -39.05 33.70
C ASN A 96 17.14 -40.57 33.99
N ALA A 97 17.74 -41.39 33.11
CA ALA A 97 17.76 -42.85 33.27
C ALA A 97 18.84 -43.36 34.24
N THR A 98 19.78 -42.50 34.61
CA THR A 98 20.87 -42.79 35.54
C THR A 98 20.80 -41.78 36.69
N SER A 99 20.69 -42.21 37.94
CA SER A 99 20.68 -41.33 39.12
C SER A 99 21.72 -40.21 39.00
N LEU A 100 21.26 -38.97 38.77
CA LEU A 100 22.09 -37.89 38.25
C LEU A 100 22.92 -37.22 39.34
N THR A 101 24.22 -37.06 39.09
CA THR A 101 24.99 -35.99 39.71
C THR A 101 24.66 -34.67 39.01
N LEU A 102 24.60 -33.55 39.75
CA LEU A 102 24.32 -32.22 39.19
C LEU A 102 25.25 -31.84 38.01
N THR A 103 26.47 -32.39 37.99
CA THR A 103 27.47 -32.15 36.94
C THR A 103 27.05 -32.73 35.58
N GLN A 104 26.56 -33.97 35.54
CA GLN A 104 26.14 -34.63 34.29
C GLN A 104 24.91 -33.94 33.69
N PHE A 105 23.99 -33.52 34.55
CA PHE A 105 22.81 -32.75 34.14
C PHE A 105 23.20 -31.39 33.54
N ASN A 106 24.09 -30.64 34.19
CA ASN A 106 24.58 -29.35 33.67
C ASN A 106 25.26 -29.48 32.30
N THR A 107 26.06 -30.53 32.09
CA THR A 107 26.71 -30.76 30.79
C THR A 107 25.73 -31.17 29.69
N ALA A 108 24.71 -31.97 30.01
CA ALA A 108 23.66 -32.34 29.07
C ALA A 108 22.80 -31.13 28.66
N ILE A 109 22.53 -30.21 29.60
CA ILE A 109 21.84 -28.95 29.33
C ILE A 109 22.67 -28.05 28.43
N SER A 110 23.95 -27.83 28.75
CA SER A 110 24.80 -26.93 27.95
C SER A 110 24.92 -27.40 26.50
N ALA A 111 25.11 -28.71 26.29
CA ALA A 111 25.16 -29.29 24.95
C ALA A 111 23.83 -29.14 24.19
N CYS A 112 22.69 -29.26 24.86
CA CYS A 112 21.41 -29.06 24.20
C CYS A 112 21.16 -27.59 23.84
N ILE A 113 21.49 -26.65 24.72
CA ILE A 113 21.33 -25.21 24.46
C ILE A 113 22.14 -24.81 23.21
N ASP A 114 23.38 -25.29 23.09
CA ASP A 114 24.21 -25.02 21.93
C ASP A 114 23.62 -25.59 20.63
N HIS A 115 23.08 -26.82 20.67
CA HIS A 115 22.42 -27.42 19.52
C HIS A 115 21.14 -26.66 19.12
N GLN A 116 20.29 -26.32 20.08
CA GLN A 116 19.09 -25.52 19.84
C GLN A 116 19.42 -24.15 19.26
N ARG A 117 20.50 -23.51 19.72
CA ARG A 117 20.92 -22.21 19.21
C ARG A 117 21.25 -22.28 17.71
N GLN A 118 21.96 -23.31 17.26
CA GLN A 118 22.28 -23.47 15.84
C GLN A 118 21.02 -23.71 15.01
N VAL A 119 20.14 -24.62 15.45
CA VAL A 119 18.86 -24.90 14.77
C VAL A 119 17.96 -23.66 14.72
N ALA A 120 17.95 -22.86 15.79
CA ALA A 120 17.21 -21.61 15.84
C ALA A 120 17.77 -20.57 14.86
N LEU A 121 19.10 -20.38 14.83
CA LEU A 121 19.75 -19.46 13.90
C LEU A 121 19.47 -19.84 12.43
N ASP A 122 19.62 -21.12 12.08
CA ASP A 122 19.36 -21.58 10.71
C ASP A 122 17.89 -21.43 10.30
N ASN A 123 16.95 -21.75 11.20
CA ASN A 123 15.53 -21.53 10.95
C ASN A 123 15.19 -20.04 10.79
N LEU A 124 15.77 -19.18 11.64
CA LEU A 124 15.57 -17.74 11.55
C LEU A 124 16.14 -17.19 10.24
N LEU A 125 17.35 -17.59 9.86
CA LEU A 125 17.98 -17.17 8.61
C LEU A 125 17.17 -17.63 7.40
N SER A 126 16.79 -18.90 7.35
CA SER A 126 16.01 -19.45 6.22
C SER A 126 14.65 -18.78 6.07
N ARG A 127 13.92 -18.60 7.18
CA ARG A 127 12.65 -17.86 7.17
C ARG A 127 12.82 -16.39 6.78
N SER A 128 13.87 -15.73 7.27
CA SER A 128 14.17 -14.33 6.93
C SER A 128 14.53 -14.17 5.44
N LEU A 129 15.24 -15.15 4.86
CA LEU A 129 15.57 -15.15 3.43
C LEU A 129 14.32 -15.34 2.56
N LEU A 130 13.44 -16.30 2.91
CA LEU A 130 12.18 -16.50 2.20
C LEU A 130 11.27 -15.28 2.28
N ALA A 131 11.19 -14.67 3.46
CA ALA A 131 10.51 -13.41 3.70
C ALA A 131 11.03 -12.28 2.81
N LEU A 132 12.35 -12.08 2.78
CA LEU A 132 13.01 -11.06 1.98
C LEU A 132 12.76 -11.28 0.49
N LEU A 133 12.86 -12.52 0.01
CA LEU A 133 12.60 -12.87 -1.38
C LEU A 133 11.16 -12.54 -1.77
N GLY A 134 10.18 -12.93 -0.94
CA GLY A 134 8.76 -12.62 -1.18
C GLY A 134 8.51 -11.10 -1.23
N LEU A 135 9.08 -10.35 -0.30
CA LEU A 135 8.98 -8.89 -0.26
C LEU A 135 9.63 -8.23 -1.48
N ALA A 136 10.77 -8.74 -1.94
CA ALA A 136 11.45 -8.25 -3.13
C ALA A 136 10.60 -8.45 -4.40
N VAL A 137 9.99 -9.63 -4.58
CA VAL A 137 9.10 -9.92 -5.71
C VAL A 137 7.90 -8.96 -5.73
N ILE A 138 7.29 -8.73 -4.57
CA ILE A 138 6.13 -7.84 -4.44
C ILE A 138 6.53 -6.40 -4.71
N ALA A 139 7.62 -5.92 -4.11
CA ALA A 139 8.14 -4.57 -4.34
C ALA A 139 8.45 -4.35 -5.83
N PHE A 140 9.05 -5.33 -6.50
CA PHE A 140 9.33 -5.27 -7.92
C PHE A 140 8.06 -5.21 -8.77
N ALA A 141 7.06 -6.04 -8.47
CA ALA A 141 5.78 -6.04 -9.16
C ALA A 141 5.05 -4.68 -9.02
N PHE A 142 5.04 -4.11 -7.82
CA PHE A 142 4.48 -2.77 -7.58
C PHE A 142 5.26 -1.67 -8.33
N GLY A 143 6.59 -1.71 -8.28
CA GLY A 143 7.43 -0.77 -9.01
C GLY A 143 7.19 -0.83 -10.52
N TYR A 144 7.09 -2.04 -11.08
CA TYR A 144 6.79 -2.25 -12.49
C TYR A 144 5.40 -1.72 -12.88
N ALA A 145 4.37 -2.02 -12.09
CA ALA A 145 3.02 -1.51 -12.30
C ALA A 145 2.96 0.03 -12.22
N MET A 146 3.67 0.62 -11.26
CA MET A 146 3.77 2.08 -11.10
C MET A 146 4.44 2.72 -12.32
N ALA A 147 5.58 2.17 -12.78
CA ALA A 147 6.27 2.66 -13.96
C ALA A 147 5.37 2.61 -15.21
N GLY A 148 4.69 1.49 -15.46
CA GLY A 148 3.78 1.35 -16.60
C GLY A 148 2.62 2.36 -16.57
N ARG A 149 2.08 2.66 -15.38
CA ARG A 149 0.97 3.61 -15.25
C ARG A 149 1.41 5.07 -15.37
N VAL A 150 2.61 5.43 -14.93
CA VAL A 150 3.18 6.79 -15.09
C VAL A 150 3.50 7.10 -16.56
N LEU A 151 3.97 6.11 -17.33
CA LEU A 151 4.30 6.31 -18.75
C LEU A 151 3.10 6.21 -19.70
N SER A 152 2.00 5.56 -19.29
CA SER A 152 0.81 5.34 -20.13
C SER A 152 0.16 6.63 -20.71
N PRO A 153 0.01 7.74 -19.95
CA PRO A 153 -0.57 8.97 -20.47
C PRO A 153 0.29 9.66 -21.53
N LEU A 154 1.62 9.59 -21.38
CA LEU A 154 2.57 10.22 -22.29
C LEU A 154 2.45 9.65 -23.71
N GLY A 155 2.31 8.33 -23.84
CA GLY A 155 2.17 7.65 -25.13
C GLY A 155 0.84 7.91 -25.85
N ARG A 156 -0.21 8.38 -25.14
CA ARG A 156 -1.43 8.86 -25.79
C ARG A 156 -1.23 10.26 -26.36
N ILE A 157 -0.61 11.16 -25.59
CA ILE A 157 -0.37 12.54 -26.02
C ILE A 157 0.57 12.60 -27.23
N THR A 158 1.64 11.79 -27.28
CA THR A 158 2.55 11.78 -28.43
C THR A 158 1.87 11.29 -29.71
N ARG A 159 0.97 10.31 -29.60
CA ARG A 159 0.20 9.79 -30.74
C ARG A 159 -0.81 10.81 -31.25
N THR A 160 -1.53 11.49 -30.36
CA THR A 160 -2.47 12.54 -30.76
C THR A 160 -1.74 13.74 -31.35
N ALA A 161 -0.62 14.17 -30.76
CA ALA A 161 0.21 15.25 -31.31
C ALA A 161 0.74 14.90 -32.71
N ARG A 162 1.17 13.65 -32.93
CA ARG A 162 1.64 13.17 -34.24
C ARG A 162 0.51 13.00 -35.26
N ALA A 163 -0.72 12.71 -34.82
CA ALA A 163 -1.90 12.67 -35.67
C ALA A 163 -2.37 14.07 -36.09
N VAL A 164 -2.40 15.03 -35.15
CA VAL A 164 -2.81 16.42 -35.39
C VAL A 164 -1.77 17.20 -36.20
N ALA A 165 -0.47 16.94 -36.00
CA ALA A 165 0.57 17.51 -36.85
C ALA A 165 0.50 17.00 -38.31
N GLY A 166 -0.19 15.89 -38.57
CA GLY A 166 -0.39 15.32 -39.90
C GLY A 166 -1.75 15.62 -40.54
N SER A 167 -2.72 16.19 -39.82
CA SER A 167 -4.06 16.47 -40.33
C SER A 167 -4.48 17.92 -40.05
N ASP A 168 -4.88 18.62 -41.11
CA ASP A 168 -5.32 20.02 -41.22
C ASP A 168 -5.75 20.76 -39.93
N LEU A 169 -5.12 21.92 -39.73
CA LEU A 169 -5.15 22.80 -38.54
C LEU A 169 -6.45 23.62 -38.36
N SER A 170 -7.50 23.37 -39.15
CA SER A 170 -8.65 24.29 -39.31
C SER A 170 -9.99 23.74 -38.80
N ARG A 171 -10.01 22.55 -38.17
CA ARG A 171 -11.26 22.01 -37.62
C ARG A 171 -11.40 22.39 -36.14
N ARG A 172 -12.39 23.25 -35.86
CA ARG A 172 -12.89 23.55 -34.50
C ARG A 172 -13.08 22.24 -33.73
N ILE A 173 -12.25 22.01 -32.71
CA ILE A 173 -12.23 20.75 -31.97
C ILE A 173 -13.25 20.88 -30.84
N GLU A 174 -14.50 20.47 -31.08
CA GLU A 174 -15.43 20.18 -29.99
C GLU A 174 -14.96 18.90 -29.29
N LEU A 175 -14.23 19.04 -28.18
CA LEU A 175 -13.73 17.91 -27.42
C LEU A 175 -14.89 17.34 -26.58
N ASP A 176 -15.54 16.27 -27.04
CA ASP A 176 -16.53 15.56 -26.23
C ASP A 176 -15.82 14.70 -25.17
N GLY A 177 -15.75 15.24 -23.95
CA GLY A 177 -15.06 14.65 -22.81
C GLY A 177 -15.70 15.12 -21.49
N PRO A 178 -15.40 14.46 -20.37
CA PRO A 178 -15.92 14.84 -19.06
C PRO A 178 -15.62 16.32 -18.77
N ASP A 179 -16.56 17.01 -18.12
CA ASP A 179 -16.42 18.40 -17.69
C ASP A 179 -15.24 18.57 -16.71
N ASP A 180 -14.04 18.75 -17.26
CA ASP A 180 -12.80 18.92 -16.54
C ASP A 180 -12.05 20.18 -16.99
N GLU A 181 -11.00 20.53 -16.26
CA GLU A 181 -10.22 21.76 -16.51
C GLU A 181 -9.57 21.76 -17.91
N LEU A 182 -9.41 20.60 -18.56
CA LEU A 182 -8.87 20.52 -19.92
C LEU A 182 -9.95 20.83 -20.97
N LYS A 183 -11.21 20.42 -20.73
CA LYS A 183 -12.33 20.77 -21.60
C LYS A 183 -12.65 22.27 -21.56
N GLU A 184 -12.57 22.89 -20.38
CA GLU A 184 -12.77 24.34 -20.24
C GLU A 184 -11.70 25.17 -20.97
N LEU A 185 -10.45 24.68 -20.97
CA LEU A 185 -9.38 25.28 -21.79
C LEU A 185 -9.56 25.03 -23.29
N ALA A 186 -10.10 23.87 -23.69
CA ALA A 186 -10.37 23.59 -25.10
C ALA A 186 -11.55 24.40 -25.65
N ASP A 187 -12.57 24.69 -24.84
CA ASP A 187 -13.72 25.51 -25.27
C ASP A 187 -13.39 27.01 -25.35
N THR A 188 -12.28 27.46 -24.77
CA THR A 188 -11.84 28.87 -24.78
C THR A 188 -10.88 29.23 -25.91
N PHE A 189 -10.25 28.26 -26.58
CA PHE A 189 -9.29 28.48 -27.68
C PHE A 189 -9.75 27.80 -28.98
#